data_AF-A0A967YY65-F1
#
_entry.id   AF-A0A967YY65-F1
#
_cell.length_a   1.000
_cell.length_b   1.000
_cell.length_c   1.000
_cell.angle_alpha   90.00
_cell.angle_beta   90.00
_cell.angle_gamma   90.00
#
_symmetry.space_group_name_H-M   'P 1'
#
loop_
_entity.id
_entity.type
_entity.pdbx_description
1 polymer ?
#
loop_
_entity_poly.entity_id
_entity_poly.type
_entity_poly.pdbx_seq_one_letter_code
_entity_poly.pdbx_strand_id
1 'polypeptide(L)'
;MMSSLSVFSVPIAFILDLILGDPHWFPHPVKAIGFTIFKLEFIFRKWVVNETVAGGLLTVTVVALTYGITWILLNQLLTLNETVGHAANIFIIYT
;
A
#
# COMPACT_ATOMS: atom_id res chain seq x y z
N MET A 1 22.71 7.24 1.63
CA MET A 1 22.61 8.61 1.07
C MET A 1 21.20 8.78 0.54
N MET A 2 20.40 9.71 1.09
CA MET A 2 19.17 10.14 0.41
C MET A 2 19.61 10.85 -0.87
N SER A 3 19.44 10.19 -2.01
CA SER A 3 19.65 10.79 -3.32
C SER A 3 18.66 11.95 -3.48
N SER A 4 19.15 13.11 -3.92
CA SER A 4 18.39 14.35 -4.13
C SER A 4 17.15 14.18 -5.02
N LEU A 5 17.05 13.07 -5.75
CA LEU A 5 15.91 12.64 -6.57
C LEU A 5 14.65 12.30 -5.74
N SER A 6 14.81 11.87 -4.48
CA SER A 6 13.69 11.49 -3.61
C SER A 6 12.78 12.68 -3.24
N VAL A 7 13.33 13.89 -3.13
CA VAL A 7 12.57 15.12 -2.82
C VAL A 7 11.65 15.53 -3.97
N PHE A 8 12.07 15.27 -5.22
CA PHE A 8 11.27 15.60 -6.41
C PHE A 8 10.20 14.55 -6.73
N SER A 9 10.25 13.38 -6.08
CA SER A 9 9.31 12.29 -6.34
C SER A 9 7.87 12.66 -5.96
N VAL A 10 7.69 13.38 -4.85
CA VAL A 10 6.36 13.82 -4.35
C VAL A 10 5.68 14.82 -5.29
N PRO A 11 6.31 15.95 -5.68
CA PRO A 11 5.67 16.91 -6.58
C PRO A 11 5.44 16.34 -7.98
N ILE A 12 6.32 15.46 -8.47
CA ILE A 12 6.13 14.79 -9.78
C ILE A 12 4.93 13.82 -9.73
N ALA A 13 4.83 13.00 -8.67
CA ALA A 13 3.68 12.10 -8.48
C ALA A 13 2.37 12.89 -8.41
N PHE A 14 2.35 14.01 -7.68
CA PHE A 14 1.17 14.87 -7.54
C PHE A 14 0.74 15.52 -8.88
N ILE A 15 1.68 15.99 -9.69
CA ILE A 15 1.37 16.57 -11.01
C ILE A 15 0.87 15.49 -11.97
N LEU A 16 1.46 14.30 -11.95
CA LEU A 16 1.00 13.16 -12.75
C LEU A 16 -0.43 12.74 -12.34
N ASP A 17 -0.72 12.73 -11.04
CA ASP A 17 -2.04 12.43 -10.50
C ASP A 17 -3.11 13.42 -10.96
N LEU A 18 -2.78 14.72 -10.96
CA LEU A 18 -3.66 15.76 -11.49
C LEU A 18 -3.90 15.67 -13.01
N ILE A 19 -2.95 15.15 -13.79
CA ILE A 19 -3.04 15.08 -15.26
C ILE A 19 -3.75 13.82 -15.73
N LEU A 20 -3.39 12.66 -15.18
CA LEU A 20 -3.95 11.36 -15.58
C LEU A 20 -5.31 11.11 -14.93
N GLY A 21 -5.59 11.75 -13.79
CA GLY A 21 -6.68 11.35 -12.92
C GLY A 21 -6.52 9.89 -12.45
N ASP A 22 -7.50 9.38 -11.71
CA ASP A 22 -7.55 7.98 -11.30
C ASP A 22 -8.32 7.15 -12.35
N PRO A 23 -7.65 6.46 -13.30
CA PRO A 23 -8.34 5.55 -14.19
C PRO A 23 -9.00 4.43 -13.37
N HIS A 24 -10.35 4.45 -13.29
CA HIS A 24 -11.15 3.50 -12.52
C HIS A 24 -10.83 2.01 -12.80
N TRP A 25 -10.27 1.72 -13.98
CA TRP A 25 -9.92 0.38 -14.43
C TRP A 25 -8.54 -0.11 -13.94
N PHE A 26 -7.72 0.74 -13.33
CA PHE A 26 -6.37 0.35 -12.91
C PHE A 26 -6.40 -0.48 -11.60
N PRO A 27 -5.57 -1.53 -11.49
CA PRO A 27 -5.47 -2.33 -10.28
C PRO A 27 -4.79 -1.51 -9.17
N HIS A 28 -5.60 -0.95 -8.28
CA HIS A 28 -5.10 -0.19 -7.14
C HIS A 28 -4.86 -1.11 -5.93
N PRO A 29 -3.68 -1.06 -5.27
CA PRO A 29 -3.44 -1.73 -3.99
C PRO A 29 -4.57 -1.53 -2.97
N VAL A 30 -5.21 -0.36 -2.91
CA VAL A 30 -6.36 -0.10 -2.03
C VAL A 30 -7.52 -1.08 -2.26
N LYS A 31 -7.81 -1.47 -3.51
CA LYS A 31 -8.85 -2.48 -3.82
C LYS A 31 -8.46 -3.85 -3.26
N ALA A 32 -7.18 -4.23 -3.35
CA ALA A 32 -6.68 -5.48 -2.80
C ALA A 32 -6.72 -5.50 -1.25
N ILE A 33 -6.42 -4.36 -0.62
CA ILE A 33 -6.55 -4.18 0.84
C ILE A 33 -8.01 -4.33 1.25
N GLY A 34 -8.96 -3.68 0.55
CA GLY A 34 -10.39 -3.81 0.82
C GLY A 34 -10.90 -5.25 0.71
N PHE A 35 -10.44 -6.00 -0.30
CA PHE A 35 -10.77 -7.43 -0.43
C PHE A 35 -10.16 -8.28 0.69
N THR A 36 -8.95 -7.93 1.15
CA THR A 36 -8.28 -8.61 2.27
C THR A 36 -8.99 -8.34 3.59
N ILE A 37 -9.44 -7.11 3.82
CA ILE A 37 -10.28 -6.72 4.96
C ILE A 37 -11.58 -7.55 4.95
N PHE A 38 -12.29 -7.60 3.82
CA PHE A 38 -13.55 -8.36 3.71
C PHE A 38 -13.37 -9.84 4.07
N LYS A 39 -12.30 -10.48 3.56
CA LYS A 39 -11.97 -11.88 3.90
C LYS A 39 -11.63 -12.05 5.38
N LEU A 40 -10.77 -11.18 5.91
CA LEU A 40 -10.34 -11.27 7.30
C LEU A 40 -11.49 -10.97 8.26
N GLU A 41 -12.38 -10.03 7.95
CA GLU A 41 -13.55 -9.72 8.75
C GLU A 41 -14.47 -10.94 8.87
N PHE A 42 -14.73 -11.63 7.75
CA PHE A 42 -15.51 -12.87 7.77
C PHE A 42 -14.87 -13.96 8.63
N ILE A 43 -13.54 -14.04 8.65
CA ILE A 43 -12.82 -14.96 9.53
C ILE A 43 -12.95 -14.49 10.98
N PHE A 44 -12.55 -13.27 11.32
CA PHE A 44 -12.56 -12.77 12.71
C PHE A 44 -13.95 -12.77 13.33
N ARG A 45 -15.02 -12.47 12.58
CA ARG A 45 -16.41 -12.56 13.06
C ARG A 45 -16.83 -13.98 13.46
N LYS A 46 -16.19 -15.03 12.92
CA LYS A 46 -16.48 -16.43 13.32
C LYS A 46 -15.81 -16.83 14.62
N TRP A 47 -14.70 -16.20 14.98
CA TRP A 47 -13.86 -16.60 16.12
C TRP A 47 -13.99 -15.65 17.31
N VAL A 48 -14.37 -14.39 17.09
CA VAL A 48 -14.44 -13.34 18.11
C VAL A 48 -15.87 -12.81 18.17
N VAL A 49 -16.55 -13.06 19.30
CA VAL A 49 -17.94 -12.63 19.54
C VAL A 49 -18.03 -11.12 19.79
N ASN A 50 -16.99 -10.52 20.36
CA ASN A 50 -16.96 -9.08 20.63
C ASN A 50 -16.50 -8.30 19.38
N GLU A 51 -17.42 -7.54 18.78
CA GLU A 51 -17.17 -6.78 17.55
C GLU A 51 -16.05 -5.74 17.69
N THR A 52 -15.90 -5.10 18.86
CA THR A 52 -14.84 -4.10 19.08
C THR A 52 -13.45 -4.75 19.09
N VAL A 53 -13.34 -5.93 19.69
CA VAL A 53 -12.07 -6.69 19.72
C VAL A 53 -11.75 -7.28 18.35
N ALA A 54 -12.77 -7.79 17.65
CA ALA A 54 -12.62 -8.30 16.28
C ALA A 54 -12.17 -7.19 15.31
N GLY A 55 -12.77 -5.99 15.42
CA GLY A 55 -12.38 -4.81 14.66
C GLY A 55 -10.95 -4.37 14.95
N GLY A 56 -10.56 -4.30 16.22
CA GLY A 56 -9.18 -3.96 16.60
C GLY A 56 -8.14 -4.94 16.05
N LEU A 57 -8.40 -6.25 16.17
CA LEU A 57 -7.56 -7.30 15.59
C LEU A 57 -7.46 -7.21 14.07
N LEU A 58 -8.59 -6.98 13.40
CA LEU A 58 -8.65 -6.77 11.96
C LEU A 58 -7.77 -5.60 11.53
N THR A 59 -7.91 -4.44 12.18
CA THR A 59 -7.13 -3.23 11.86
C THR A 59 -5.64 -3.47 12.04
N VAL A 60 -5.22 -4.00 13.19
CA VAL A 60 -3.80 -4.27 13.47
C VAL A 60 -3.24 -5.26 12.45
N THR A 61 -3.97 -6.33 12.14
CA THR A 61 -3.54 -7.35 11.17
C THR A 61 -3.38 -6.76 9.78
N VAL A 62 -4.36 -5.99 9.30
CA VAL A 62 -4.34 -5.40 7.96
C VAL A 62 -3.23 -4.35 7.84
N VAL A 63 -3.07 -3.47 8.84
CA VAL A 63 -2.00 -2.46 8.83
C VAL A 63 -0.63 -3.14 8.84
N ALA A 64 -0.42 -4.14 9.70
CA ALA A 64 0.85 -4.87 9.77
C ALA A 64 1.17 -5.59 8.45
N LEU A 65 0.17 -6.24 7.83
CA LEU A 65 0.34 -6.93 6.55
C LEU A 65 0.65 -5.95 5.42
N THR A 66 -0.16 -4.89 5.25
CA THR A 66 0.04 -3.92 4.18
C THR A 66 1.40 -3.23 4.33
N TYR A 67 1.76 -2.78 5.52
CA TYR A 67 3.07 -2.17 5.78
C TYR A 67 4.21 -3.15 5.52
N GLY A 68 4.12 -4.37 6.05
CA GLY A 68 5.16 -5.39 5.92
C GLY A 68 5.40 -5.78 4.45
N ILE A 69 4.33 -5.99 3.68
CA ILE A 69 4.42 -6.34 2.26
C ILE A 69 5.07 -5.18 1.48
N THR A 70 4.59 -3.95 1.67
CA THR A 70 5.15 -2.77 0.98
C THR A 70 6.63 -2.56 1.33
N TRP A 71 7.00 -2.72 2.60
CA TRP A 71 8.37 -2.57 3.05
C TRP A 71 9.31 -3.62 2.45
N ILE A 72 8.92 -4.90 2.48
CA ILE A 72 9.71 -5.99 1.89
C ILE A 72 9.88 -5.77 0.39
N LEU A 73 8.80 -5.42 -0.30
CA LEU A 73 8.79 -5.22 -1.76
C LEU A 73 9.72 -4.06 -2.15
N LEU A 74 9.61 -2.90 -1.50
CA LEU A 74 10.48 -1.76 -1.77
C LEU A 74 11.94 -2.04 -1.44
N ASN A 75 12.22 -2.69 -0.30
CA ASN A 75 13.59 -2.99 0.10
C ASN A 75 14.27 -3.96 -0.91
N GLN A 76 13.55 -4.99 -1.37
CA GLN A 76 14.06 -5.90 -2.39
C GLN A 76 14.29 -5.18 -3.73
N LEU A 77 13.33 -4.37 -4.19
CA LEU A 77 13.44 -3.66 -5.47
C LEU A 77 14.58 -2.63 -5.46
N LEU A 78 14.78 -1.91 -4.36
CA LEU A 78 15.87 -0.96 -4.21
C LEU A 78 17.25 -1.65 -4.20
N THR A 79 17.35 -2.86 -3.61
CA THR A 79 18.62 -3.62 -3.61
C THR A 79 18.95 -4.24 -4.97
N LEU A 80 17.95 -4.56 -5.79
CA LEU A 80 18.15 -5.15 -7.12
C LEU A 80 18.47 -4.07 -8.17
N ASN A 81 17.74 -2.95 -8.15
CA ASN A 81 17.94 -1.85 -9.08
C ASN A 81 17.33 -0.55 -8.53
N GLU A 82 18.17 0.43 -8.21
CA GLU A 82 17.72 1.71 -7.64
C GLU A 82 16.64 2.40 -8.48
N THR A 83 16.74 2.34 -9.82
CA THR A 83 15.77 2.97 -10.73
C THR A 83 14.39 2.32 -10.65
N VAL A 84 14.34 0.97 -10.54
CA VAL A 84 13.09 0.22 -10.44
C VAL A 84 12.47 0.42 -9.05
N GLY A 85 13.28 0.45 -8.00
CA GLY A 85 12.82 0.75 -6.64
C GLY A 85 12.20 2.15 -6.52
N HIS A 86 12.79 3.16 -7.16
CA HIS A 86 12.21 4.51 -7.19
C HIS A 86 10.90 4.56 -7.99
N ALA A 87 10.81 3.88 -9.13
CA ALA A 87 9.58 3.79 -9.91
C ALA A 87 8.43 3.12 -9.12
N ALA A 88 8.74 2.02 -8.42
CA ALA A 88 7.77 1.33 -7.56
C ALA A 88 7.33 2.20 -6.37
N ASN A 89 8.24 2.99 -5.78
CA ASN A 89 7.90 3.91 -4.70
C ASN A 89 6.96 5.03 -5.18
N ILE A 90 7.21 5.61 -6.35
CA ILE A 90 6.32 6.61 -6.97
C ILE A 90 4.94 5.98 -7.24
N PHE A 91 4.90 4.75 -7.73
CA PHE A 91 3.66 4.03 -7.99
C PHE A 91 2.84 3.77 -6.72
N ILE A 92 3.50 3.36 -5.62
CA ILE A 92 2.84 3.15 -4.33
C ILE A 92 2.36 4.46 -3.71
N ILE A 93 3.08 5.57 -3.92
CA ILE A 93 2.64 6.89 -3.44
C ILE A 93 1.44 7.40 -4.26
N TYR A 94 1.41 7.08 -5.55
CA TYR A 94 0.34 7.44 -6.46
C TYR A 94 -0.96 6.66 -6.21
N THR A 95 -0.93 5.51 -5.50
CA THR A 95 -2.12 4.65 -5.34
C THR A 95 -2.46 4.27 -3.91
#